data_AF-A0A6L7A0C4-F1
#
_entry.id   AF-A0A6L7A0C4-F1
#
_cell.length_a   1.000
_cell.length_b   1.000
_cell.length_c   1.000
_cell.angle_alpha   90.00
_cell.angle_beta   90.00
_cell.angle_gamma   90.00
#
_symmetry.space_group_name_H-M   'P 1'
#
loop_
_entity.id
_entity.type
_entity.pdbx_description
1 polymer ?
#
loop_
_entity_poly.entity_id
_entity_poly.type
_entity_poly.pdbx_seq_one_letter_code
_entity_poly.pdbx_strand_id
1 'polypeptide(L)'
;MGDVFNISAGKRTFHANALTFGGYFPYVTRTENNNGIRGYIDENEDYLNPGDSISFGQDTATFFYQKSPYFNGRDIKVIQPKEFGFNRYNALYAVTVMRKSFCNFSWGETFNMSRVNDVLVSLPVKGSTVDIKYMEAAIRAIEKLVITDVTNWATEKINALKVIVADGRRRVENGRDHRALAAPQDSLR
;
A
#
# COMPACT_ATOMS: atom_id res chain seq x y z
N MET A 1 7.80 11.57 18.69
CA MET A 1 6.61 10.77 18.31
C MET A 1 5.47 11.04 19.27
N GLY A 2 5.75 10.91 20.58
CA GLY A 2 4.77 11.08 21.64
C GLY A 2 4.19 12.49 21.74
N ASP A 3 4.82 13.52 21.17
CA ASP A 3 4.27 14.88 21.18
C ASP A 3 3.02 15.03 20.31
N VAL A 4 3.03 14.41 19.12
CA VAL A 4 2.00 14.59 18.08
C VAL A 4 1.00 13.44 18.03
N PHE A 5 1.40 12.24 18.45
CA PHE A 5 0.58 11.04 18.36
C PHE A 5 0.32 10.42 19.74
N ASN A 6 -0.90 9.91 19.92
CA ASN A 6 -1.22 8.98 20.99
C ASN A 6 -0.87 7.56 20.51
N ILE A 7 -0.11 6.83 21.32
CA ILE A 7 0.27 5.44 21.04
C ILE A 7 -0.27 4.57 22.19
N SER A 8 -1.23 3.71 21.89
CA SER A 8 -1.90 2.86 22.87
C SER A 8 -1.78 1.38 22.53
N ALA A 9 -2.01 0.51 23.51
CA ALA A 9 -2.16 -0.92 23.23
C ALA A 9 -3.43 -1.17 22.42
N GLY A 10 -3.40 -2.18 21.54
CA GLY A 10 -4.64 -2.67 20.93
C GLY A 10 -5.61 -3.20 21.99
N LYS A 11 -6.91 -3.17 21.68
CA LYS A 11 -7.97 -3.50 22.66
C LYS A 11 -7.85 -4.93 23.22
N ARG A 12 -7.46 -5.90 22.38
CA ARG A 12 -7.25 -7.29 22.79
C ARG A 12 -6.27 -7.98 21.86
N THR A 13 -5.40 -8.81 22.43
CA THR A 13 -4.52 -9.70 21.65
C THR A 13 -5.26 -10.98 21.30
N PHE A 14 -5.35 -11.28 20.01
CA PHE A 14 -5.80 -12.57 19.51
C PHE A 14 -4.60 -13.42 19.06
N HIS A 15 -4.67 -14.73 19.28
CA HIS A 15 -3.62 -15.67 18.84
C HIS A 15 -4.09 -16.42 17.61
N ALA A 16 -3.29 -16.41 16.54
CA ALA A 16 -3.71 -16.90 15.23
C ALA A 16 -4.08 -18.40 15.19
N ASN A 17 -3.56 -19.21 16.11
CA ASN A 17 -3.89 -20.63 16.23
C ASN A 17 -5.27 -20.88 16.86
N ALA A 18 -5.87 -19.86 17.49
CA ALA A 18 -7.20 -19.92 18.09
C ALA A 18 -8.26 -19.22 17.22
N LEU A 19 -7.89 -18.72 16.04
CA LEU A 19 -8.77 -17.95 15.16
C LEU A 19 -9.28 -18.81 14.00
N THR A 20 -10.52 -18.55 13.59
CA THR A 20 -11.08 -19.02 12.33
C THR A 20 -11.01 -17.90 11.30
N PHE A 21 -10.41 -18.16 10.14
CA PHE A 21 -10.27 -17.19 9.06
C PHE A 21 -11.43 -17.28 8.06
N GLY A 22 -11.75 -16.15 7.43
CA GLY A 22 -12.85 -16.01 6.46
C GLY A 22 -13.96 -15.05 6.89
N GLY A 23 -13.72 -14.25 7.94
CA GLY A 23 -14.68 -13.24 8.41
C GLY A 23 -14.62 -11.92 7.66
N TYR A 24 -15.18 -10.87 8.26
CA TYR A 24 -15.32 -9.54 7.67
C TYR A 24 -14.23 -8.56 8.11
N PHE A 25 -13.75 -8.63 9.35
CA PHE A 25 -12.82 -7.64 9.90
C PHE A 25 -11.36 -8.03 9.68
N PRO A 26 -10.47 -7.09 9.30
CA PRO A 26 -9.05 -7.38 9.17
C PRO A 26 -8.44 -7.85 10.49
N TYR A 27 -7.61 -8.89 10.41
CA TYR A 27 -6.75 -9.32 11.50
C TYR A 27 -5.31 -8.88 11.24
N VAL A 28 -4.90 -7.82 11.93
CA VAL A 28 -3.61 -7.15 11.76
C VAL A 28 -2.56 -7.75 12.69
N THR A 29 -1.39 -8.05 12.14
CA THR A 29 -0.26 -8.66 12.85
C THR A 29 1.04 -7.90 12.57
N ARG A 30 2.15 -8.36 13.14
CA ARG A 30 3.48 -7.77 12.96
C ARG A 30 4.13 -8.09 11.59
N THR A 31 3.40 -8.70 10.67
CA THR A 31 3.93 -8.97 9.32
C THR A 31 4.17 -7.67 8.57
N GLU A 32 5.26 -7.62 7.80
CA GLU A 32 5.56 -6.52 6.89
C GLU A 32 4.78 -6.58 5.57
N ASN A 33 4.02 -7.64 5.36
CA ASN A 33 3.28 -7.88 4.13
C ASN A 33 1.83 -7.39 4.25
N ASN A 34 1.20 -7.11 3.10
CA ASN A 34 -0.24 -6.91 2.98
C ASN A 34 -0.86 -5.95 4.02
N ASN A 35 -0.23 -4.81 4.26
CA ASN A 35 -0.70 -3.82 5.25
C ASN A 35 -0.83 -4.37 6.69
N GLY A 36 -0.03 -5.38 7.04
CA GLY A 36 -0.09 -6.09 8.31
C GLY A 36 -1.25 -7.11 8.38
N ILE A 37 -2.12 -7.18 7.37
CA ILE A 37 -3.33 -8.00 7.38
C ILE A 37 -2.96 -9.45 7.03
N ARG A 38 -3.09 -10.34 8.02
CA ARG A 38 -2.88 -11.78 7.84
C ARG A 38 -4.09 -12.47 7.22
N GLY A 39 -5.28 -11.91 7.42
CA GLY A 39 -6.55 -12.43 6.93
C GLY A 39 -7.69 -11.68 7.58
N TYR A 40 -8.90 -12.25 7.49
CA TYR A 40 -10.11 -11.64 8.04
C TYR A 40 -10.79 -12.61 9.00
N ILE A 41 -11.32 -12.08 10.10
CA ILE A 41 -11.95 -12.83 11.19
C ILE A 41 -13.19 -12.09 11.70
N ASP A 42 -14.08 -12.81 12.36
CA ASP A 42 -15.21 -12.24 13.09
C ASP A 42 -15.07 -12.63 14.56
N GLU A 43 -14.94 -11.62 15.40
CA GLU A 43 -14.83 -11.72 16.85
C GLU A 43 -15.74 -10.66 17.48
N ASN A 44 -15.84 -10.59 18.81
CA ASN A 44 -16.63 -9.53 19.45
C ASN A 44 -16.09 -8.15 19.05
N GLU A 45 -16.94 -7.37 18.38
CA GLU A 45 -16.65 -6.03 17.85
C GLU A 45 -16.24 -5.00 18.92
N ASP A 46 -16.57 -5.22 20.20
CA ASP A 46 -16.08 -4.41 21.31
C ASP A 46 -14.55 -4.34 21.34
N TYR A 47 -13.88 -5.40 20.84
CA TYR A 47 -12.42 -5.50 20.75
C TYR A 47 -11.82 -4.96 19.44
N LEU A 48 -12.62 -4.34 18.57
CA LEU A 48 -12.10 -3.67 17.37
C LEU A 48 -11.31 -2.42 17.75
N ASN A 49 -10.09 -2.33 17.23
CA ASN A 49 -9.36 -1.07 17.18
C ASN A 49 -10.01 -0.14 16.14
N PRO A 50 -9.93 1.19 16.34
CA PRO A 50 -10.54 2.13 15.42
C PRO A 50 -9.90 2.05 14.03
N GLY A 51 -10.74 2.18 12.99
CA GLY A 51 -10.26 2.56 11.67
C GLY A 51 -9.69 3.98 11.69
N ASP A 52 -9.18 4.43 10.55
CA ASP A 52 -8.45 5.68 10.43
C ASP A 52 -7.36 5.83 11.51
N SER A 53 -6.60 4.76 11.70
CA SER A 53 -5.48 4.70 12.64
C SER A 53 -4.27 4.02 12.00
N ILE A 54 -3.11 4.11 12.64
CA ILE A 54 -1.91 3.38 12.22
C ILE A 54 -1.67 2.23 13.19
N SER A 55 -1.60 1.01 12.67
CA SER A 55 -1.14 -0.15 13.42
C SER A 55 0.40 -0.17 13.44
N PHE A 56 0.97 -0.29 14.62
CA PHE A 56 2.41 -0.37 14.84
C PHE A 56 2.79 -1.74 15.41
N GLY A 57 3.48 -2.54 14.60
CA GLY A 57 4.09 -3.79 15.02
C GLY A 57 5.37 -3.50 15.79
N GLN A 58 5.30 -3.58 17.12
CA GLN A 58 6.34 -3.04 18.00
C GLN A 58 7.71 -3.64 17.71
N ASP A 59 7.87 -4.97 17.75
CA ASP A 59 9.20 -5.59 17.59
C ASP A 59 9.72 -5.60 16.15
N THR A 60 8.82 -5.46 15.17
CA THR A 60 9.17 -5.47 13.74
C THR A 60 9.31 -4.05 13.18
N ALA A 61 9.05 -3.03 14.00
CA ALA A 61 8.99 -1.63 13.60
C ALA A 61 8.12 -1.35 12.36
N THR A 62 7.05 -2.14 12.16
CA THR A 62 6.17 -2.01 10.99
C THR A 62 5.04 -1.03 11.26
N PHE A 63 4.82 -0.09 10.34
CA PHE A 63 3.74 0.90 10.41
C PHE A 63 2.79 0.75 9.22
N PHE A 64 1.49 0.62 9.48
CA PHE A 64 0.47 0.46 8.45
C PHE A 64 -0.80 1.25 8.77
N TYR A 65 -1.35 1.93 7.77
CA TYR A 65 -2.62 2.64 7.92
C TYR A 65 -3.79 1.66 7.78
N GLN A 66 -4.63 1.60 8.80
CA GLN A 66 -5.85 0.79 8.80
C GLN A 66 -7.05 1.69 8.52
N LYS A 67 -7.59 1.59 7.31
CA LYS A 67 -8.77 2.39 6.90
C LYS A 67 -10.03 2.02 7.68
N SER A 68 -10.18 0.74 8.02
CA SER A 68 -11.38 0.20 8.67
C SER A 68 -11.05 -0.34 10.06
N PRO A 69 -12.03 -0.46 10.96
CA PRO A 69 -11.86 -1.13 12.24
C PRO A 69 -11.27 -2.53 12.08
N TYR A 70 -10.42 -2.95 13.03
CA TYR A 70 -9.64 -4.18 12.90
C TYR A 70 -9.33 -4.85 14.24
N PHE A 71 -9.15 -6.17 14.21
CA PHE A 71 -8.59 -6.93 15.33
C PHE A 71 -7.08 -7.01 15.22
N ASN A 72 -6.39 -7.13 16.36
CA ASN A 72 -4.94 -7.20 16.37
C ASN A 72 -4.40 -8.51 16.97
N GLY A 73 -3.28 -8.96 16.41
CA GLY A 73 -2.44 -9.99 16.99
C GLY A 73 -1.54 -9.44 18.09
N ARG A 74 -0.58 -10.26 18.51
CA ARG A 74 0.37 -9.90 19.58
C ARG A 74 1.24 -8.69 19.20
N ASP A 75 1.48 -7.83 20.19
CA ASP A 75 2.41 -6.69 20.15
C ASP A 75 2.14 -5.68 19.03
N ILE A 76 0.86 -5.44 18.79
CA ILE A 76 0.38 -4.34 17.94
C ILE A 76 -0.08 -3.18 18.83
N LYS A 77 0.41 -1.98 18.52
CA LYS A 77 -0.06 -0.72 19.07
C LYS A 77 -0.94 0.01 18.06
N VAL A 78 -1.80 0.87 18.57
CA VAL A 78 -2.66 1.77 17.79
C VAL A 78 -2.10 3.17 17.92
N ILE A 79 -1.88 3.83 16.79
CA ILE A 79 -1.39 5.20 16.71
C ILE A 79 -2.49 6.08 16.12
N GLN A 80 -2.84 7.14 16.85
CA GLN A 80 -3.79 8.17 16.41
C GLN A 80 -3.20 9.56 16.64
N PRO A 81 -3.50 10.57 15.80
CA PRO A 81 -3.05 11.93 16.05
C PRO A 81 -3.77 12.53 17.24
N LYS A 82 -3.11 13.43 17.97
CA LYS A 82 -3.72 14.12 19.11
C LYS A 82 -4.70 15.21 18.71
N GLU A 83 -4.40 15.92 17.64
CA GLU A 83 -5.08 17.18 17.29
C GLU A 83 -5.84 17.13 15.95
N PHE A 84 -5.75 16.02 15.20
CA PHE A 84 -6.40 15.87 13.90
C PHE A 84 -6.85 14.43 13.65
N GLY A 85 -7.68 14.24 12.63
CA GLY A 85 -8.11 12.91 12.17
C GLY A 85 -7.26 12.41 11.01
N PHE A 86 -6.95 11.11 11.01
CA PHE A 86 -6.34 10.50 9.84
C PHE A 86 -7.36 10.29 8.71
N ASN A 87 -6.83 10.34 7.50
CA ASN A 87 -7.40 9.76 6.29
C ASN A 87 -6.27 9.08 5.51
N ARG A 88 -6.59 8.44 4.38
CA ARG A 88 -5.60 7.75 3.55
C ARG A 88 -4.35 8.61 3.25
N TYR A 89 -4.52 9.87 2.89
CA TYR A 89 -3.41 10.68 2.39
C TYR A 89 -2.50 11.16 3.51
N ASN A 90 -3.06 11.78 4.56
CA ASN A 90 -2.23 12.25 5.68
C ASN A 90 -1.63 11.08 6.49
N ALA A 91 -2.32 9.92 6.58
CA ALA A 91 -1.78 8.75 7.24
C ALA A 91 -0.63 8.11 6.45
N LEU A 92 -0.71 8.04 5.12
CA LEU A 92 0.39 7.53 4.29
C LEU A 92 1.64 8.42 4.40
N TYR A 93 1.46 9.74 4.48
CA TYR A 93 2.58 10.64 4.78
C TYR A 93 3.17 10.34 6.16
N ALA A 94 2.33 10.24 7.19
CA ALA A 94 2.76 9.92 8.55
C ALA A 94 3.51 8.58 8.63
N VAL A 95 2.98 7.52 8.00
CA VAL A 95 3.64 6.20 7.88
C VAL A 95 5.01 6.33 7.21
N THR A 96 5.13 7.14 6.16
CA THR A 96 6.40 7.34 5.44
C THR A 96 7.45 7.96 6.35
N VAL A 97 7.11 9.03 7.08
CA VAL A 97 8.06 9.68 7.98
C VAL A 97 8.38 8.81 9.20
N MET A 98 7.42 8.04 9.72
CA MET A 98 7.66 7.06 10.78
C MET A 98 8.65 5.99 10.30
N ARG A 99 8.41 5.35 9.16
CA ARG A 99 9.35 4.34 8.62
C ARG A 99 10.75 4.90 8.42
N LYS A 100 10.86 6.15 7.96
CA LYS A 100 12.15 6.84 7.82
C LYS A 100 12.83 7.05 9.18
N SER A 101 12.10 7.49 10.20
CA SER A 101 12.66 7.68 11.54
C SER A 101 13.06 6.36 12.22
N PHE A 102 12.42 5.25 11.85
CA PHE A 102 12.66 3.94 12.42
C PHE A 102 13.61 3.06 11.57
N CYS A 103 14.17 3.56 10.46
CA CYS A 103 14.93 2.73 9.51
C CYS A 103 16.25 2.16 10.06
N ASN A 104 16.85 2.81 11.06
CA ASN A 104 18.11 2.38 11.68
C ASN A 104 17.90 1.52 12.93
N PHE A 105 16.65 1.21 13.30
CA PHE A 105 16.38 0.38 14.47
C PHE A 105 16.70 -1.08 14.14
N SER A 106 17.57 -1.69 14.94
CA SER A 106 17.99 -3.07 14.76
C SER A 106 16.97 -4.05 15.35
N TRP A 107 16.79 -5.17 14.65
CA TRP A 107 15.95 -6.27 15.08
C TRP A 107 16.44 -6.84 16.43
N GLY A 108 15.55 -6.98 17.41
CA GLY A 108 15.88 -7.49 18.75
C GLY A 108 16.12 -6.42 19.82
N GLU A 109 16.11 -5.14 19.48
CA GLU A 109 15.97 -4.10 20.49
C GLU A 109 14.53 -4.11 21.02
N THR A 110 14.33 -4.47 22.30
CA THR A 110 13.03 -4.34 22.95
C THR A 110 12.61 -2.86 22.94
N PHE A 111 11.61 -2.54 22.11
CA PHE A 111 10.98 -1.23 22.07
C PHE A 111 10.21 -1.00 23.38
N ASN A 112 10.86 -0.47 24.40
CA ASN A 112 10.10 0.12 25.50
C ASN A 112 9.39 1.37 24.96
N MET A 113 8.11 1.54 25.30
CA MET A 113 7.26 2.65 24.85
C MET A 113 7.87 4.03 25.11
N SER A 114 8.71 4.18 26.14
CA SER A 114 9.48 5.42 26.36
C SER A 114 10.35 5.77 25.14
N ARG A 115 11.16 4.83 24.63
CA ARG A 115 12.00 5.06 23.46
C ARG A 115 11.18 5.39 22.22
N VAL A 116 10.05 4.71 22.03
CA VAL A 116 9.14 4.95 20.90
C VAL A 116 8.59 6.37 20.94
N ASN A 117 8.20 6.87 22.12
CA ASN A 117 7.71 8.24 22.27
C ASN A 117 8.78 9.28 21.93
N ASP A 118 10.03 9.02 22.31
CA ASP A 118 11.17 9.92 22.11
C ASP A 118 11.69 9.94 20.66
N VAL A 119 11.27 9.02 19.79
CA VAL A 119 11.69 9.01 18.38
C VAL A 119 11.24 10.29 17.67
N LEU A 120 12.18 11.02 17.11
CA LEU A 120 11.91 12.23 16.33
C LEU A 120 11.29 11.86 14.97
N VAL A 121 10.13 12.46 14.68
CA VAL A 121 9.48 12.37 13.37
C VAL A 121 9.37 13.77 12.78
N SER A 122 9.73 13.91 11.51
CA SER A 122 9.65 15.18 10.80
C SER A 122 8.29 15.30 10.13
N LEU A 123 7.48 16.26 10.58
CA LEU A 123 6.18 16.59 9.99
C LEU A 123 6.20 18.03 9.49
N PRO A 124 5.46 18.34 8.41
CA PRO A 124 5.32 19.71 7.93
C PRO A 124 4.49 20.51 8.93
N VAL A 125 4.84 21.78 9.11
CA VAL A 125 4.20 22.69 10.07
C VAL A 125 3.79 23.97 9.36
N LYS A 126 2.59 24.46 9.66
CA LYS A 126 2.10 25.76 9.25
C LYS A 126 1.70 26.55 10.49
N GLY A 127 2.48 27.59 10.81
CA GLY A 127 2.37 28.30 12.08
C GLY A 127 2.78 27.40 13.24
N SER A 128 1.86 27.13 14.17
CA SER A 128 2.08 26.27 15.34
C SER A 128 1.45 24.87 15.20
N THR A 129 0.88 24.53 14.04
CA THR A 129 0.12 23.29 13.82
C THR A 129 0.67 22.47 12.67
N VAL A 130 0.47 21.16 12.69
CA VAL A 130 0.86 20.27 11.59
C VAL A 130 0.10 20.66 10.30
N ASP A 131 0.82 20.81 9.19
CA ASP A 131 0.21 21.17 7.90
C ASP A 131 -0.37 19.92 7.20
N ILE A 132 -1.57 19.55 7.64
CA ILE A 132 -2.31 18.40 7.09
C ILE A 132 -2.58 18.58 5.59
N LYS A 133 -2.88 19.80 5.14
CA LYS A 133 -3.14 20.08 3.72
C LYS A 133 -1.90 19.80 2.87
N TYR A 134 -0.72 20.17 3.36
CA TYR A 134 0.53 19.82 2.70
C TYR A 134 0.74 18.29 2.67
N MET A 135 0.55 17.59 3.79
CA MET A 135 0.70 16.13 3.84
C MET A 135 -0.17 15.43 2.80
N GLU A 136 -1.44 15.84 2.69
CA GLU A 136 -2.38 15.29 1.72
C GLU A 136 -2.00 15.63 0.28
N ALA A 137 -1.65 16.90 0.02
CA ALA A 137 -1.26 17.36 -1.31
C ALA A 137 0.00 16.65 -1.81
N ALA A 138 0.98 16.42 -0.94
CA ALA A 138 2.21 15.71 -1.26
C ALA A 138 1.94 14.27 -1.72
N ILE A 139 1.13 13.50 -0.97
CA ILE A 139 0.79 12.12 -1.36
C ILE A 139 -0.02 12.11 -2.66
N ARG A 140 -0.99 13.01 -2.82
CA ARG A 140 -1.78 13.11 -4.07
C ARG A 140 -0.93 13.45 -5.29
N ALA A 141 0.05 14.34 -5.13
CA ALA A 141 0.97 14.69 -6.21
C ALA A 141 1.83 13.49 -6.61
N ILE A 142 2.37 12.74 -5.64
CA ILE A 142 3.15 11.52 -5.90
C ILE A 142 2.28 10.45 -6.59
N GLU A 143 1.06 10.19 -6.09
CA GLU A 143 0.14 9.26 -6.74
C GLU A 143 -0.15 9.65 -8.19
N LYS A 144 -0.37 10.95 -8.46
CA LYS A 144 -0.61 11.45 -9.82
C LYS A 144 0.60 11.25 -10.74
N LEU A 145 1.82 11.50 -10.25
CA LEU A 145 3.05 11.28 -11.00
C LEU A 145 3.20 9.80 -11.37
N VAL A 146 3.06 8.90 -10.39
CA VAL A 146 3.17 7.45 -10.61
C VAL A 146 2.13 6.95 -11.61
N ILE A 147 0.87 7.41 -11.50
CA ILE A 147 -0.19 7.05 -12.46
C ILE A 147 0.20 7.52 -13.87
N THR A 148 0.70 8.74 -14.00
CA THR A 148 1.13 9.31 -15.29
C THR A 148 2.23 8.45 -15.92
N ASP A 149 3.26 8.09 -15.15
CA ASP A 149 4.38 7.27 -15.63
C ASP A 149 3.91 5.88 -16.10
N VAL A 150 3.02 5.23 -15.33
CA VAL A 150 2.44 3.94 -15.71
C VAL A 150 1.60 4.05 -16.99
N THR A 151 0.81 5.11 -17.14
CA THR A 151 0.01 5.32 -18.36
C THR A 151 0.86 5.57 -19.60
N ASN A 152 1.96 6.32 -19.46
CA ASN A 152 2.89 6.56 -20.55
C ASN A 152 3.57 5.25 -20.98
N TRP A 153 4.09 4.49 -20.02
CA TRP A 153 4.69 3.17 -20.28
C TRP A 153 3.73 2.20 -20.98
N ALA A 154 2.47 2.13 -20.53
CA ALA A 154 1.46 1.27 -21.14
C ALA A 154 1.15 1.71 -22.58
N THR A 155 1.05 3.02 -22.81
CA THR A 155 0.80 3.61 -24.13
C THR A 155 1.94 3.30 -25.10
N GLU A 156 3.19 3.44 -24.67
CA GLU A 156 4.38 3.09 -25.45
C GLU A 156 4.37 1.61 -25.86
N LYS A 157 4.08 0.70 -24.91
CA LYS A 157 3.98 -0.74 -25.20
C LYS A 157 2.87 -1.06 -26.20
N ILE A 158 1.69 -0.44 -26.05
CA ILE A 158 0.57 -0.64 -26.97
C ILE A 158 0.96 -0.17 -28.38
N ASN A 159 1.61 0.98 -28.50
CA ASN A 159 2.03 1.52 -29.79
C ASN A 159 3.08 0.64 -30.47
N ALA A 160 4.07 0.14 -29.73
CA ALA A 160 5.06 -0.81 -30.25
C ALA A 160 4.39 -2.09 -30.79
N LEU A 161 3.42 -2.64 -30.05
CA LEU A 161 2.67 -3.84 -30.48
C LEU A 161 1.82 -3.58 -31.73
N LYS A 162 1.18 -2.41 -31.84
CA LYS A 162 0.40 -2.04 -33.04
C LYS A 162 1.27 -2.03 -34.29
N VAL A 163 2.50 -1.53 -34.19
CA VAL A 163 3.46 -1.54 -35.31
C VAL A 163 3.80 -2.96 -35.74
N ILE A 164 4.10 -3.86 -34.79
CA ILE A 164 4.41 -5.27 -35.07
C ILE A 164 3.21 -5.98 -35.73
N VAL A 165 2.00 -5.78 -35.20
CA VAL A 165 0.78 -6.38 -35.77
C VAL A 165 0.51 -5.85 -37.18
N ALA A 166 0.70 -4.55 -37.41
CA ALA A 166 0.52 -3.95 -38.74
C ALA A 166 1.56 -4.47 -39.75
N ASP A 167 2.81 -4.67 -39.34
CA ASP A 167 3.85 -5.30 -40.18
C ASP A 167 3.50 -6.77 -40.49
N GLY A 168 3.08 -7.52 -39.47
CA GLY A 168 2.64 -8.91 -39.63
C GLY A 168 1.46 -9.06 -40.60
N ARG A 169 0.45 -8.18 -40.51
CA ARG A 169 -0.69 -8.16 -41.45
C ARG A 169 -0.23 -7.90 -42.89
N ARG A 170 0.63 -6.90 -43.11
CA ARG A 170 1.19 -6.59 -44.44
C ARG A 170 1.95 -7.78 -45.04
N ARG A 171 2.74 -8.50 -44.24
CA ARG A 171 3.46 -9.70 -44.71
C ARG A 171 2.52 -10.83 -45.13
N VAL A 172 1.42 -11.03 -44.39
CA VAL A 172 0.41 -12.05 -44.73
C VAL A 172 -0.35 -11.68 -46.00
N GLU A 173 -0.72 -10.41 -46.18
CA GLU A 173 -1.37 -9.91 -47.40
C GLU A 173 -0.47 -10.10 -48.62
N ASN A 174 0.79 -9.63 -48.57
CA ASN A 174 1.75 -9.79 -49.66
C ASN A 174 2.07 -11.26 -49.98
N GLY A 175 2.11 -12.13 -48.95
CA GLY A 175 2.33 -13.57 -49.13
C GLY A 175 1.16 -14.33 -49.76
N ARG A 176 -0.08 -13.82 -49.66
CA ARG A 176 -1.26 -14.40 -50.33
C ARG A 176 -1.30 -14.03 -51.81
N ASP A 177 -0.94 -12.80 -52.16
CA ASP A 177 -0.87 -12.36 -53.57
C ASP A 177 0.14 -13.18 -54.39
N HIS A 178 1.30 -13.51 -53.80
CA HIS A 178 2.29 -14.35 -54.49
C HIS A 178 1.85 -15.82 -54.70
N ARG A 179 0.95 -16.37 -53.86
CA ARG A 179 0.40 -17.72 -54.07
C ARG A 179 -0.75 -17.75 -55.09
N ALA A 180 -1.50 -16.65 -55.26
CA ALA A 180 -2.57 -16.55 -56.24
C ALA A 180 -2.05 -16.49 -57.69
N LEU A 181 -0.81 -16.02 -57.90
CA LEU A 181 -0.15 -15.92 -59.21
C LEU A 181 0.46 -17.26 -59.70
N ALA A 182 0.39 -18.33 -58.91
CA ALA A 182 0.99 -19.64 -59.23
C ALA A 182 -0.05 -20.73 -59.59
N ALA A 183 -1.25 -20.36 -60.05
CA ALA A 183 -2.19 -21.33 -60.61
C ALA A 183 -1.69 -21.76 -62.01
N PRO A 184 -1.59 -23.07 -62.33
CA PRO A 184 -1.16 -23.50 -63.65
C PRO A 184 -2.23 -23.11 -64.68
N GLN A 185 -1.83 -22.42 -65.74
CA GLN A 185 -2.63 -22.33 -66.96
C GLN A 185 -2.68 -23.72 -67.59
N ASP A 186 -3.66 -24.53 -67.22
CA ASP A 186 -3.95 -25.75 -67.95
C ASP A 186 -4.46 -25.39 -69.36
N SER A 187 -3.78 -26.00 -70.31
CA SER A 187 -3.84 -25.78 -71.74
C SER A 187 -5.19 -26.14 -72.34
N LEU A 188 -5.80 -25.18 -73.05
CA LEU A 188 -6.81 -25.45 -74.08
C LEU A 188 -6.16 -26.25 -75.23
N ARG A 189 -6.50 -27.54 -75.32
CA ARG A 189 -6.56 -28.32 -76.56
C ARG A 189 -7.67 -29.36 -76.47
#